data_AF-A0A9D8NH18-F1
#
_entry.id   AF-A0A9D8NH18-F1
#
_cell.length_a   1.000
_cell.length_b   1.000
_cell.length_c   1.000
_cell.angle_alpha   90.00
_cell.angle_beta   90.00
_cell.angle_gamma   90.00
#
_symmetry.space_group_name_H-M   'P 1'
#
loop_
_entity.id
_entity.type
_entity.pdbx_description
1 polymer ?
#
loop_
_entity_poly.entity_id
_entity_poly.type
_entity_poly.pdbx_seq_one_letter_code
_entity_poly.pdbx_strand_id
1 'polypeptide(L)'
;MKRILLSFILVVLCVSMFAQRMNILEEVKANPQKSYGTDYPYTFDAPALTKAPKGYTPFYISHYARHGSRYYWNNSLYLELDTIMTEAHDKHLLTPDGEKFYTQYKALYEEFMNGMGELTHVGWDQHQAIARKMYESFPEVFKKGGTIRAISSTTGRCIISMTAFCQAMVQCNPKIDIYEQASRATLPGVKPDADDNPYRKKAERARLEMDMSGFTPATLEVASNDEIVARLFTSTEGLSRSSRRIYSNLKNLYTSLPSIGHEELLQGLFKPEELYANWERTN
;
A
#
# COMPACT_ATOMS: atom_id res chain seq x y z
N MET A 1 38.37 0.42 38.08
CA MET A 1 36.90 0.39 37.92
C MET A 1 36.40 1.27 36.79
N LYS A 2 36.66 2.60 36.76
CA LYS A 2 36.18 3.50 35.67
C LYS A 2 36.63 3.10 34.25
N ARG A 3 37.88 2.64 34.07
CA ARG A 3 38.38 2.16 32.76
C ARG A 3 37.69 0.88 32.27
N ILE A 4 37.41 -0.06 33.17
CA ILE A 4 36.70 -1.31 32.86
C ILE A 4 35.23 -1.02 32.50
N LEU A 5 34.59 -0.09 33.21
CA LEU A 5 33.23 0.35 32.92
C LEU A 5 33.14 1.04 31.54
N LEU A 6 34.12 1.89 31.18
CA LEU A 6 34.20 2.51 29.86
C LEU A 6 34.41 1.48 28.74
N SER A 7 35.28 0.50 28.95
CA SER A 7 35.49 -0.59 27.98
C SER A 7 34.23 -1.44 27.80
N PHE A 8 33.49 -1.70 28.88
CA PHE A 8 32.24 -2.45 28.81
C PHE A 8 31.13 -1.67 28.08
N ILE A 9 31.01 -0.37 28.33
CA ILE A 9 30.07 0.52 27.61
C ILE A 9 30.43 0.58 26.13
N LEU A 10 31.73 0.68 25.78
CA LEU A 10 32.17 0.71 24.39
C LEU A 10 31.89 -0.63 23.67
N VAL A 11 32.09 -1.76 24.34
CA VAL A 11 31.75 -3.09 23.79
C VAL A 11 30.23 -3.22 23.58
N VAL A 12 29.41 -2.78 24.53
CA VAL A 12 27.93 -2.80 24.38
C VAL A 12 27.47 -1.88 23.24
N LEU A 13 28.08 -0.70 23.09
CA LEU A 13 27.84 0.21 21.96
C LEU A 13 28.29 -0.38 20.61
N CYS A 14 29.43 -1.06 20.56
CA CYS A 14 29.88 -1.73 19.34
C CYS A 14 28.97 -2.90 18.97
N VAL A 15 28.53 -3.71 19.94
CA VAL A 15 27.61 -4.84 19.70
C VAL A 15 26.23 -4.36 19.25
N SER A 16 25.72 -3.24 19.79
CA SER A 16 24.46 -2.66 19.33
C SER A 16 24.54 -2.05 17.93
N MET A 17 25.72 -1.56 17.50
CA MET A 17 25.95 -1.12 16.12
C MET A 17 25.93 -2.27 15.09
N PHE A 18 26.28 -3.50 15.48
CA PHE A 18 26.17 -4.68 14.60
C PHE A 18 24.77 -5.33 14.61
N ALA A 19 23.96 -5.10 15.66
CA ALA A 19 22.63 -5.69 15.79
C ALA A 19 21.54 -5.04 14.91
N GLN A 20 21.85 -3.96 14.19
CA GLN A 20 20.87 -3.21 13.38
C GLN A 20 21.10 -3.29 11.86
N ARG A 21 21.87 -4.26 11.35
CA ARG A 21 21.86 -4.53 9.90
C ARG A 21 20.63 -5.35 9.52
N MET A 22 19.52 -4.65 9.32
CA MET A 22 18.35 -5.21 8.66
C MET A 22 18.73 -5.52 7.20
N ASN A 23 18.75 -6.80 6.83
CA ASN A 23 18.98 -7.20 5.45
C ASN A 23 17.65 -7.10 4.68
N ILE A 24 17.40 -5.94 4.09
CA ILE A 24 16.13 -5.62 3.40
C ILE A 24 15.85 -6.63 2.28
N LEU A 25 16.88 -7.11 1.58
CA LEU A 25 16.72 -8.14 0.55
C LEU A 25 16.15 -9.43 1.15
N GLU A 26 16.67 -9.89 2.29
CA GLU A 26 16.14 -11.09 2.96
C GLU A 26 14.72 -10.86 3.50
N GLU A 27 14.37 -9.65 3.92
CA GLU A 27 12.99 -9.32 4.27
C GLU A 27 12.04 -9.38 3.08
N VAL A 28 12.45 -8.85 1.93
CA VAL A 28 11.64 -8.90 0.70
C VAL A 28 11.57 -10.33 0.15
N LYS A 29 12.64 -11.13 0.28
CA LYS A 29 12.58 -12.57 -0.05
C LYS A 29 11.59 -13.32 0.84
N ALA A 30 11.59 -13.03 2.15
CA ALA A 30 10.67 -13.65 3.09
C ALA A 30 9.22 -13.18 2.90
N ASN A 31 9.02 -11.91 2.54
CA ASN A 31 7.73 -11.33 2.23
C ASN A 31 7.84 -10.32 1.08
N PRO A 32 7.62 -10.76 -0.18
CA PRO A 32 7.74 -9.88 -1.35
C PRO A 32 6.81 -8.67 -1.31
N GLN A 33 5.68 -8.77 -0.60
CA GLN A 33 4.70 -7.69 -0.51
C GLN A 33 5.25 -6.44 0.21
N LYS A 34 6.29 -6.58 1.04
CA LYS A 34 7.00 -5.44 1.65
C LYS A 34 7.61 -4.48 0.61
N SER A 35 7.82 -4.95 -0.63
CA SER A 35 8.31 -4.13 -1.75
C SER A 35 7.19 -3.36 -2.49
N TYR A 36 5.91 -3.58 -2.17
CA TYR A 36 4.77 -3.04 -2.94
C TYR A 36 4.51 -1.55 -2.66
N GLY A 37 5.33 -0.94 -1.80
CA GLY A 37 5.22 0.47 -1.45
C GLY A 37 3.85 0.80 -0.89
N THR A 38 3.17 1.78 -1.50
CA THR A 38 1.85 2.22 -1.04
C THR A 38 0.71 1.25 -1.33
N ASP A 39 0.94 0.17 -2.07
CA ASP A 39 -0.08 -0.85 -2.35
C ASP A 39 0.03 -2.07 -1.42
N TYR A 40 1.02 -2.11 -0.51
CA TYR A 40 1.13 -3.16 0.50
C TYR A 40 -0.11 -3.16 1.42
N PRO A 41 -0.88 -4.26 1.50
CA PRO A 41 -2.00 -4.35 2.42
C PRO A 41 -1.57 -4.14 3.87
N TYR A 42 -2.41 -3.44 4.64
CA TYR A 42 -2.10 -3.20 6.05
C TYR A 42 -2.11 -4.52 6.83
N THR A 43 -1.04 -4.73 7.60
CA THR A 43 -0.85 -5.88 8.48
C THR A 43 -1.00 -5.44 9.94
N PHE A 44 -1.46 -6.35 10.79
CA PHE A 44 -1.76 -6.06 12.20
C PHE A 44 -0.60 -6.41 13.15
N ASP A 45 0.59 -6.63 12.60
CA ASP A 45 1.85 -7.01 13.26
C ASP A 45 2.56 -5.85 13.97
N ALA A 46 1.79 -4.86 14.43
CA ALA A 46 2.31 -3.70 15.14
C ALA A 46 2.99 -4.10 16.47
N PRO A 47 4.10 -3.45 16.85
CA PRO A 47 4.77 -3.69 18.12
C PRO A 47 3.84 -3.39 19.31
N ALA A 48 4.13 -4.01 20.45
CA ALA A 48 3.40 -3.77 21.69
C ALA A 48 3.40 -2.28 22.05
N LEU A 49 2.23 -1.78 22.50
CA LEU A 49 2.11 -0.40 22.95
C LEU A 49 2.99 -0.14 24.17
N THR A 50 3.63 1.02 24.19
CA THR A 50 4.33 1.50 25.39
C THR A 50 3.31 1.93 26.43
N LYS A 51 3.60 1.68 27.71
CA LYS A 51 2.72 2.11 28.80
C LYS A 51 2.71 3.64 28.90
N ALA A 52 1.56 4.20 29.28
CA ALA A 52 1.48 5.61 29.63
C ALA A 52 2.46 5.95 30.78
N PRO A 53 3.04 7.16 30.80
CA PRO A 53 3.89 7.61 31.89
C PRO A 53 3.16 7.50 33.25
N LYS A 54 3.92 7.25 34.33
CA LYS A 54 3.35 7.11 35.68
C LYS A 54 2.50 8.34 36.04
N GLY A 55 1.26 8.10 36.44
CA GLY A 55 0.29 9.15 36.82
C GLY A 55 -0.56 9.69 35.66
N TYR A 56 -0.31 9.24 34.42
CA TYR A 56 -1.08 9.65 33.25
C TYR A 56 -1.94 8.51 32.73
N THR A 57 -3.14 8.83 32.25
CA THR A 57 -4.04 7.90 31.57
C THR A 57 -4.54 8.54 30.27
N PRO A 58 -4.69 7.75 29.18
CA PRO A 58 -5.30 8.24 27.96
C PRO A 58 -6.75 8.69 28.21
N PHE A 59 -7.12 9.87 27.73
CA PHE A 59 -8.48 10.42 27.84
C PHE A 59 -9.04 10.93 26.51
N TYR A 60 -8.20 11.03 25.47
CA TYR A 60 -8.57 11.51 24.14
C TYR A 60 -7.66 10.87 23.10
N ILE A 61 -8.20 10.60 21.90
CA ILE A 61 -7.46 10.10 20.75
C ILE A 61 -7.79 10.97 19.54
N SER A 62 -6.74 11.51 18.90
CA SER A 62 -6.83 12.09 17.56
C SER A 62 -6.25 11.10 16.57
N HIS A 63 -7.08 10.57 15.68
CA HIS A 63 -6.70 9.54 14.72
C HIS A 63 -6.81 10.07 13.29
N TYR A 64 -5.80 9.78 12.46
CA TYR A 64 -5.82 10.05 11.03
C TYR A 64 -5.36 8.78 10.30
N ALA A 65 -6.17 8.31 9.37
CA ALA A 65 -5.89 7.10 8.60
C ALA A 65 -6.12 7.31 7.11
N ARG A 66 -5.31 6.61 6.31
CA ARG A 66 -5.59 6.41 4.89
C ARG A 66 -6.79 5.46 4.75
N HIS A 67 -7.47 5.52 3.60
CA HIS A 67 -8.43 4.47 3.23
C HIS A 67 -7.77 3.08 3.23
N GLY A 68 -8.58 2.04 3.40
CA GLY A 68 -8.11 0.65 3.33
C GLY A 68 -7.76 0.18 1.92
N SER A 69 -7.46 -1.11 1.78
CA SER A 69 -7.26 -1.81 0.51
C SER A 69 -8.40 -1.56 -0.49
N ARG A 70 -8.04 -1.42 -1.77
CA ARG A 70 -8.92 -1.03 -2.87
C ARG A 70 -8.46 -1.63 -4.19
N TYR A 71 -9.34 -1.63 -5.20
CA TYR A 71 -8.91 -1.82 -6.59
C TYR A 71 -7.99 -0.69 -7.04
N TYR A 72 -7.27 -0.91 -8.14
CA TYR A 72 -6.37 0.09 -8.71
C TYR A 72 -7.14 1.37 -9.05
N TRP A 73 -6.51 2.53 -8.81
CA TRP A 73 -7.21 3.82 -8.78
C TRP A 73 -7.45 4.45 -10.16
N ASN A 74 -6.84 3.89 -11.21
CA ASN A 74 -6.88 4.42 -12.56
C ASN A 74 -7.31 3.34 -13.54
N ASN A 75 -8.44 3.54 -14.20
CA ASN A 75 -8.95 2.61 -15.22
C ASN A 75 -7.99 2.40 -16.40
N SER A 76 -7.09 3.35 -16.68
CA SER A 76 -6.12 3.23 -17.78
C SER A 76 -5.20 2.04 -17.58
N LEU A 77 -4.94 1.60 -16.34
CA LEU A 77 -4.18 0.37 -16.10
C LEU A 77 -4.87 -0.83 -16.76
N TYR A 78 -6.16 -1.01 -16.46
CA TYR A 78 -6.92 -2.16 -16.91
C TYR A 78 -7.19 -2.07 -18.42
N LEU A 79 -7.60 -0.91 -18.91
CA LEU A 79 -7.83 -0.67 -20.34
C LEU A 79 -6.59 -0.93 -21.19
N GLU A 80 -5.42 -0.45 -20.75
CA GLU A 80 -4.19 -0.66 -21.51
C GLU A 80 -3.72 -2.12 -21.47
N LEU A 81 -3.86 -2.82 -20.35
CA LEU A 81 -3.54 -4.24 -20.30
C LEU A 81 -4.47 -5.05 -21.20
N ASP A 82 -5.77 -4.78 -21.18
CA ASP A 82 -6.73 -5.42 -22.08
C ASP A 82 -6.36 -5.22 -23.55
N THR A 83 -6.05 -3.97 -23.93
CA THR A 83 -5.66 -3.60 -25.28
C THR A 83 -4.40 -4.34 -25.73
N ILE A 84 -3.32 -4.28 -24.95
CA ILE A 84 -2.03 -4.85 -25.32
C ILE A 84 -2.10 -6.38 -25.36
N MET A 85 -2.77 -7.00 -24.38
CA MET A 85 -2.87 -8.45 -24.31
C MET A 85 -3.74 -9.00 -25.45
N THR A 86 -4.82 -8.30 -25.82
CA THR A 86 -5.64 -8.67 -26.98
C THR A 86 -4.87 -8.50 -28.28
N GLU A 87 -4.16 -7.39 -28.48
CA GLU A 87 -3.30 -7.20 -29.66
C GLU A 87 -2.24 -8.30 -29.79
N ALA A 88 -1.62 -8.69 -28.68
CA ALA A 88 -0.60 -9.73 -28.67
C ALA A 88 -1.19 -11.12 -28.92
N HIS A 89 -2.36 -11.42 -28.36
CA HIS A 89 -3.09 -12.66 -28.63
C HIS A 89 -3.44 -12.79 -30.13
N ASP A 90 -4.06 -11.75 -30.70
CA ASP A 90 -4.47 -11.73 -32.11
C ASP A 90 -3.29 -11.86 -33.09
N LYS A 91 -2.11 -11.38 -32.68
CA LYS A 91 -0.86 -11.48 -33.45
C LYS A 91 -0.04 -12.73 -33.11
N HIS A 92 -0.53 -13.60 -32.23
CA HIS A 92 0.18 -14.79 -31.74
C HIS A 92 1.56 -14.48 -31.13
N LEU A 93 1.65 -13.37 -30.39
CA LEU A 93 2.86 -12.86 -29.75
C LEU A 93 2.94 -13.19 -28.25
N LEU A 94 2.08 -14.07 -27.75
CA LEU A 94 2.08 -14.52 -26.36
C LEU A 94 2.81 -15.86 -26.21
N THR A 95 3.49 -16.03 -25.08
CA THR A 95 3.97 -17.35 -24.63
C THR A 95 2.79 -18.19 -24.13
N PRO A 96 2.94 -19.50 -23.85
CA PRO A 96 1.89 -20.27 -23.18
C PRO A 96 1.43 -19.66 -21.85
N ASP A 97 2.35 -19.10 -21.06
CA ASP A 97 2.03 -18.37 -19.83
C ASP A 97 1.31 -17.04 -20.11
N GLY A 98 1.68 -16.36 -21.20
CA GLY A 98 0.98 -15.18 -21.71
C GLY A 98 -0.47 -15.46 -22.11
N GLU A 99 -0.73 -16.56 -22.81
CA GLU A 99 -2.08 -17.00 -23.20
C GLU A 99 -2.93 -17.37 -21.98
N LYS A 100 -2.32 -18.03 -21.00
CA LYS A 100 -2.97 -18.33 -19.72
C LYS A 100 -3.33 -17.04 -18.99
N PHE A 101 -2.38 -16.11 -18.84
CA PHE A 101 -2.63 -14.82 -18.20
C PHE A 101 -3.70 -14.03 -18.96
N TYR A 102 -3.66 -13.98 -20.29
CA TYR A 102 -4.69 -13.32 -21.11
C TYR A 102 -6.08 -13.87 -20.82
N THR A 103 -6.24 -15.19 -20.84
CA THR A 103 -7.53 -15.85 -20.57
C THR A 103 -8.06 -15.51 -19.17
N GLN A 104 -7.20 -15.60 -18.15
CA GLN A 104 -7.58 -15.26 -16.77
C GLN A 104 -7.90 -13.76 -16.63
N TYR A 105 -7.12 -12.89 -17.26
CA TYR A 105 -7.31 -11.45 -17.25
C TYR A 105 -8.64 -11.06 -17.90
N LYS A 106 -8.98 -11.64 -19.07
CA LYS A 106 -10.26 -11.39 -19.74
C LYS A 106 -11.46 -11.82 -18.90
N ALA A 107 -11.35 -12.90 -18.14
CA ALA A 107 -12.41 -13.35 -17.25
C ALA A 107 -12.66 -12.38 -16.07
N LEU A 108 -11.63 -11.67 -15.62
CA LEU A 108 -11.70 -10.70 -14.51
C LEU A 108 -11.87 -9.24 -14.96
N TYR A 109 -11.79 -8.98 -16.26
CA TYR A 109 -11.72 -7.61 -16.79
C TYR A 109 -12.92 -6.75 -16.40
N GLU A 110 -14.14 -7.30 -16.46
CA GLU A 110 -15.35 -6.58 -16.07
C GLU A 110 -15.33 -6.22 -14.58
N GLU A 111 -14.88 -7.12 -13.71
CA GLU A 111 -14.71 -6.86 -12.28
C GLU A 111 -13.71 -5.73 -12.04
N PHE A 112 -12.53 -5.79 -12.68
CA PHE A 112 -11.50 -4.76 -12.54
C PHE A 112 -11.98 -3.37 -12.99
N MET A 113 -12.70 -3.32 -14.12
CA MET A 113 -13.24 -2.07 -14.64
C MET A 113 -14.32 -1.48 -13.75
N ASN A 114 -15.23 -2.32 -13.23
CA ASN A 114 -16.32 -1.89 -12.35
C ASN A 114 -15.79 -1.46 -10.98
N GLY A 115 -14.87 -2.22 -10.39
CA GLY A 115 -14.33 -1.96 -9.06
C GLY A 115 -13.32 -0.82 -8.98
N MET A 116 -12.92 -0.22 -10.11
CA MET A 116 -11.83 0.77 -10.18
C MET A 116 -11.93 1.85 -9.10
N GLY A 117 -10.89 1.93 -8.26
CA GLY A 117 -10.79 2.89 -7.18
C GLY A 117 -11.74 2.69 -5.98
N GLU A 118 -12.59 1.66 -6.01
CA GLU A 118 -13.50 1.28 -4.92
C GLU A 118 -12.78 0.50 -3.82
N LEU A 119 -13.29 0.64 -2.59
CA LEU A 119 -12.76 -0.09 -1.42
C LEU A 119 -13.14 -1.57 -1.53
N THR A 120 -12.25 -2.46 -1.14
CA THR A 120 -12.53 -3.91 -1.11
C THR A 120 -12.95 -4.37 0.29
N HIS A 121 -13.40 -5.63 0.38
CA HIS A 121 -13.67 -6.28 1.67
C HIS A 121 -12.42 -6.32 2.56
N VAL A 122 -11.22 -6.52 1.97
CA VAL A 122 -9.94 -6.41 2.70
C VAL A 122 -9.80 -5.03 3.34
N GLY A 123 -10.12 -3.97 2.60
CA GLY A 123 -10.08 -2.59 3.13
C GLY A 123 -11.11 -2.31 4.22
N TRP A 124 -12.30 -2.91 4.12
CA TRP A 124 -13.32 -2.85 5.15
C TRP A 124 -12.85 -3.54 6.44
N ASP A 125 -12.36 -4.78 6.33
CA ASP A 125 -11.89 -5.57 7.46
C ASP A 125 -10.70 -4.91 8.15
N GLN A 126 -9.80 -4.27 7.38
CA GLN A 126 -8.72 -3.48 7.93
C GLN A 126 -9.24 -2.40 8.88
N HIS A 127 -10.22 -1.59 8.46
CA HIS A 127 -10.75 -0.50 9.30
C HIS A 127 -11.57 -1.01 10.48
N GLN A 128 -12.30 -2.11 10.34
CA GLN A 128 -12.97 -2.78 11.45
C GLN A 128 -11.96 -3.24 12.51
N ALA A 129 -10.89 -3.90 12.10
CA ALA A 129 -9.87 -4.40 13.01
C ALA A 129 -9.05 -3.28 13.66
N ILE A 130 -8.74 -2.18 12.94
CA ILE A 130 -8.10 -1.00 13.52
C ILE A 130 -8.99 -0.41 14.64
N ALA A 131 -10.29 -0.26 14.39
CA ALA A 131 -11.24 0.24 15.39
C ALA A 131 -11.31 -0.66 16.63
N ARG A 132 -11.45 -1.99 16.45
CA ARG A 132 -11.48 -2.94 17.58
C ARG A 132 -10.20 -2.89 18.39
N LYS A 133 -9.04 -2.93 17.73
CA LYS A 133 -7.73 -2.83 18.39
C LYS A 133 -7.60 -1.53 19.15
N MET A 134 -8.06 -0.41 18.60
CA MET A 134 -8.06 0.88 19.30
C MET A 134 -8.96 0.85 20.54
N TYR A 135 -10.19 0.34 20.42
CA TYR A 135 -11.11 0.22 21.54
C TYR A 135 -10.54 -0.64 22.68
N GLU A 136 -9.98 -1.80 22.34
CA GLU A 136 -9.39 -2.75 23.28
C GLU A 136 -8.12 -2.20 23.94
N SER A 137 -7.32 -1.43 23.20
CA SER A 137 -6.06 -0.87 23.67
C SER A 137 -6.24 0.34 24.60
N PHE A 138 -7.36 1.07 24.48
CA PHE A 138 -7.61 2.30 25.22
C PHE A 138 -8.97 2.30 25.95
N PRO A 139 -9.22 1.31 26.82
CA PRO A 139 -10.49 1.17 27.52
C PRO A 139 -10.84 2.39 28.40
N GLU A 140 -9.84 3.11 28.90
CA GLU A 140 -10.00 4.35 29.68
C GLU A 140 -10.71 5.45 28.90
N VAL A 141 -10.50 5.47 27.57
CA VAL A 141 -11.13 6.44 26.66
C VAL A 141 -12.56 6.01 26.33
N PHE A 142 -12.79 4.72 26.03
CA PHE A 142 -14.01 4.30 25.35
C PHE A 142 -15.04 3.53 26.20
N LYS A 143 -14.65 2.89 27.32
CA LYS A 143 -15.57 2.00 28.07
C LYS A 143 -16.81 2.71 28.62
N LYS A 144 -16.69 4.01 28.92
CA LYS A 144 -17.80 4.81 29.44
C LYS A 144 -18.75 5.31 28.35
N GLY A 145 -18.49 5.01 27.08
CA GLY A 145 -19.14 5.66 25.94
C GLY A 145 -18.43 6.95 25.58
N GLY A 146 -19.17 7.92 25.02
CA GLY A 146 -18.64 9.23 24.64
C GLY A 146 -18.96 9.57 23.19
N THR A 147 -18.38 10.66 22.70
CA THR A 147 -18.64 11.16 21.34
C THR A 147 -17.41 10.99 20.46
N ILE A 148 -17.58 10.41 19.28
CA ILE A 148 -16.58 10.37 18.22
C ILE A 148 -17.02 11.31 17.11
N ARG A 149 -16.13 12.22 16.71
CA ARG A 149 -16.28 13.01 15.49
C ARG A 149 -15.42 12.39 14.40
N ALA A 150 -16.06 11.77 13.42
CA ALA A 150 -15.39 11.13 12.30
C ALA A 150 -15.58 11.97 11.03
N ILE A 151 -14.47 12.28 10.35
CA ILE A 151 -14.49 13.07 9.11
C ILE A 151 -13.66 12.37 8.04
N SER A 152 -14.14 12.41 6.80
CA SER A 152 -13.43 11.87 5.64
C SER A 152 -13.40 12.87 4.49
N SER A 153 -12.55 12.59 3.49
CA SER A 153 -12.72 13.21 2.17
C SER A 153 -14.02 12.74 1.51
N THR A 154 -14.41 13.41 0.43
CA THR A 154 -15.61 13.12 -0.38
C THR A 154 -15.44 11.88 -1.29
N THR A 155 -14.26 11.27 -1.30
CA THR A 155 -13.99 10.08 -2.11
C THR A 155 -14.68 8.84 -1.50
N GLY A 156 -15.45 8.09 -2.28
CA GLY A 156 -16.26 6.94 -1.82
C GLY A 156 -15.51 5.95 -0.93
N ARG A 157 -14.33 5.47 -1.35
CA ARG A 157 -13.49 4.56 -0.53
C ARG A 157 -13.09 5.12 0.84
N CYS A 158 -12.92 6.44 0.97
CA CYS A 158 -12.61 7.07 2.24
C CYS A 158 -13.85 7.13 3.16
N ILE A 159 -15.03 7.36 2.57
CA ILE A 159 -16.31 7.34 3.29
C ILE A 159 -16.56 5.92 3.81
N ILE A 160 -16.46 4.90 2.96
CA ILE A 160 -16.68 3.50 3.36
C ILE A 160 -15.64 3.04 4.40
N SER A 161 -14.38 3.47 4.29
CA SER A 161 -13.36 3.19 5.33
C SER A 161 -13.75 3.80 6.68
N MET A 162 -14.18 5.06 6.69
CA MET A 162 -14.66 5.75 7.90
C MET A 162 -15.87 5.03 8.48
N THR A 163 -16.83 4.63 7.65
CA THR A 163 -18.02 3.88 8.06
C THR A 163 -17.67 2.52 8.66
N ALA A 164 -16.73 1.77 8.06
CA ALA A 164 -16.26 0.50 8.60
C ALA A 164 -15.66 0.67 10.01
N PHE A 165 -14.83 1.69 10.19
CA PHE A 165 -14.26 2.03 11.50
C PHE A 165 -15.35 2.41 12.50
N CYS A 166 -16.26 3.32 12.14
CA CYS A 166 -17.31 3.81 13.03
C CYS A 166 -18.28 2.69 13.43
N GLN A 167 -18.65 1.82 12.49
CA GLN A 167 -19.52 0.68 12.77
C GLN A 167 -18.88 -0.27 13.79
N ALA A 168 -17.59 -0.58 13.65
CA ALA A 168 -16.86 -1.40 14.61
C ALA A 168 -16.85 -0.77 16.02
N MET A 169 -16.64 0.55 16.11
CA MET A 169 -16.65 1.27 17.39
C MET A 169 -18.00 1.14 18.10
N VAL A 170 -19.12 1.33 17.39
CA VAL A 170 -20.47 1.16 17.97
C VAL A 170 -20.73 -0.29 18.37
N GLN A 171 -20.27 -1.26 17.57
CA GLN A 171 -20.39 -2.68 17.93
C GLN A 171 -19.58 -3.04 19.18
N CYS A 172 -18.43 -2.40 19.40
CA CYS A 172 -17.65 -2.56 20.63
C CYS A 172 -18.34 -1.94 21.85
N ASN A 173 -19.01 -0.79 21.68
CA ASN A 173 -19.76 -0.13 22.75
C ASN A 173 -20.93 0.72 22.20
N PRO A 174 -22.18 0.25 22.31
CA PRO A 174 -23.36 0.99 21.84
C PRO A 174 -23.63 2.33 22.55
N LYS A 175 -22.90 2.65 23.63
CA LYS A 175 -22.95 3.96 24.31
C LYS A 175 -22.09 5.02 23.63
N ILE A 176 -21.35 4.66 22.58
CA ILE A 176 -20.59 5.60 21.77
C ILE A 176 -21.55 6.27 20.78
N ASP A 177 -21.59 7.59 20.82
CA ASP A 177 -22.30 8.43 19.87
C ASP A 177 -21.32 8.91 18.80
N ILE A 178 -21.68 8.79 17.52
CA ILE A 178 -20.79 9.12 16.40
C ILE A 178 -21.43 10.16 15.50
N TYR A 179 -20.68 11.23 15.23
CA TYR A 179 -21.00 12.22 14.21
C TYR A 179 -20.04 12.04 13.02
N GLU A 180 -20.57 11.57 11.89
CA GLU A 180 -19.84 11.36 10.64
C GLU A 180 -20.05 12.53 9.67
N GLN A 181 -18.97 13.01 9.03
CA GLN A 181 -19.06 14.06 8.01
C GLN A 181 -18.05 13.88 6.88
N ALA A 182 -18.57 13.70 5.66
CA ALA A 182 -17.82 13.74 4.42
C ALA A 182 -18.27 14.96 3.61
N SER A 183 -17.53 16.06 3.67
CA SER A 183 -17.96 17.31 3.03
C SER A 183 -16.77 18.15 2.55
N ARG A 184 -17.04 19.04 1.59
CA ARG A 184 -16.02 20.01 1.12
C ARG A 184 -15.52 20.94 2.23
N ALA A 185 -16.35 21.22 3.23
CA ALA A 185 -16.00 22.06 4.37
C ALA A 185 -14.94 21.41 5.28
N THR A 186 -14.86 20.07 5.32
CA THR A 186 -13.88 19.34 6.14
C THR A 186 -12.59 19.02 5.38
N LEU A 187 -12.55 19.19 4.05
CA LEU A 187 -11.38 18.91 3.22
C LEU A 187 -10.07 19.60 3.66
N PRO A 188 -10.06 20.85 4.15
CA PRO A 188 -8.84 21.47 4.66
C PRO A 188 -8.15 20.69 5.80
N GLY A 189 -8.90 19.88 6.55
CA GLY A 189 -8.36 19.07 7.65
C GLY A 189 -8.04 17.62 7.29
N VAL A 190 -8.52 17.12 6.13
CA VAL A 190 -8.39 15.69 5.76
C VAL A 190 -7.70 15.46 4.42
N LYS A 191 -7.92 16.33 3.45
CA LYS A 191 -7.29 16.25 2.12
C LYS A 191 -7.16 17.67 1.55
N PRO A 192 -6.20 18.46 2.06
CA PRO A 192 -6.09 19.88 1.71
C PRO A 192 -5.82 20.11 0.22
N ASP A 193 -5.22 19.12 -0.45
CA ASP A 193 -4.84 19.16 -1.86
C ASP A 193 -5.94 18.70 -2.83
N ALA A 194 -7.09 18.22 -2.32
CA ALA A 194 -8.19 17.70 -3.12
C ALA A 194 -8.68 18.74 -4.14
N ASP A 195 -8.95 18.28 -5.37
CA ASP A 195 -9.37 19.17 -6.45
C ASP A 195 -10.73 19.83 -6.18
N ASP A 196 -11.60 19.19 -5.38
CA ASP A 196 -12.90 19.71 -4.96
C ASP A 196 -12.85 20.51 -3.64
N ASN A 197 -11.67 20.76 -3.08
CA ASN A 197 -11.51 21.60 -1.89
C ASN A 197 -11.66 23.09 -2.24
N PRO A 198 -12.69 23.80 -1.73
CA PRO A 198 -12.91 25.23 -2.02
C PRO A 198 -11.80 26.13 -1.46
N TYR A 199 -11.00 25.65 -0.51
CA TYR A 199 -9.87 26.35 0.09
C TYR A 199 -8.52 25.85 -0.41
N ARG A 200 -8.50 25.05 -1.48
CA ARG A 200 -7.27 24.50 -2.04
C ARG A 200 -6.33 25.63 -2.44
N LYS A 201 -5.18 25.70 -1.77
CA LYS A 201 -4.07 26.54 -2.22
C LYS A 201 -3.21 25.70 -3.15
N LYS A 202 -2.94 26.19 -4.36
CA LYS A 202 -1.90 25.61 -5.20
C LYS A 202 -0.58 25.80 -4.47
N ALA A 203 -0.03 24.73 -3.90
CA ALA A 203 1.35 24.75 -3.46
C ALA A 203 2.22 24.98 -4.70
N GLU A 204 3.17 25.91 -4.63
CA GLU A 204 4.28 25.87 -5.57
C GLU A 204 4.96 24.52 -5.39
N ARG A 205 4.96 23.70 -6.43
CA ARG A 205 5.76 22.48 -6.43
C ARG A 205 7.21 22.94 -6.40
N ALA A 206 7.82 22.97 -5.21
CA ALA A 206 9.25 22.98 -5.12
C ALA A 206 9.73 21.73 -5.87
N ARG A 207 10.32 21.93 -7.06
CA ARG A 207 11.12 20.88 -7.69
C ARG A 207 12.33 20.71 -6.79
N LEU A 208 12.23 19.78 -5.85
CA LEU A 208 13.41 19.22 -5.24
C LEU A 208 14.10 18.44 -6.37
N GLU A 209 15.20 18.98 -6.89
CA GLU A 209 16.09 18.20 -7.74
C GLU A 209 16.65 17.08 -6.87
N MET A 210 16.25 15.85 -7.17
CA MET A 210 16.84 14.69 -6.53
C MET A 210 18.25 14.54 -7.11
N ASP A 211 19.26 14.79 -6.28
CA ASP A 211 20.65 14.50 -6.65
C ASP A 211 20.84 12.98 -6.69
N MET A 212 20.83 12.44 -7.90
CA MET A 212 21.04 11.01 -8.16
C MET A 212 22.52 10.65 -8.30
N SER A 213 23.46 11.61 -8.18
CA SER A 213 24.89 11.36 -8.41
C SER A 213 25.51 10.39 -7.41
N GLY A 214 24.94 10.29 -6.20
CA GLY A 214 25.32 9.32 -5.17
C GLY A 214 24.50 8.03 -5.16
N PHE A 215 23.48 7.90 -6.01
CA PHE A 215 22.65 6.69 -6.06
C PHE A 215 23.30 5.63 -6.94
N THR A 216 23.93 4.65 -6.31
CA THR A 216 24.30 3.39 -6.96
C THR A 216 23.26 2.34 -6.58
N PRO A 217 22.41 1.89 -7.52
CA PRO A 217 21.54 0.75 -7.24
C PRO A 217 22.40 -0.44 -6.80
N ALA A 218 21.86 -1.32 -5.95
CA ALA A 218 22.53 -2.56 -5.62
C ALA A 218 22.92 -3.28 -6.91
N THR A 219 24.15 -3.80 -6.94
CA THR A 219 24.73 -4.54 -8.06
C THR A 219 24.13 -5.94 -8.19
N LEU A 220 22.84 -6.10 -7.91
CA LEU A 220 22.13 -7.35 -8.12
C LEU A 220 21.91 -7.51 -9.62
N GLU A 221 22.52 -8.54 -10.20
CA GLU A 221 22.17 -9.00 -11.54
C GLU A 221 20.77 -9.62 -11.48
N VAL A 222 19.78 -8.82 -11.85
CA VAL A 222 18.37 -9.23 -11.98
C VAL A 222 17.93 -9.11 -13.42
N ALA A 223 16.89 -9.85 -13.78
CA ALA A 223 16.27 -9.74 -15.10
C ALA A 223 15.89 -8.27 -15.38
N SER A 224 16.25 -7.82 -16.58
CA SER A 224 15.78 -6.56 -17.15
C SER A 224 14.25 -6.55 -17.29
N ASN A 225 13.68 -5.37 -17.46
CA ASN A 225 12.24 -5.24 -17.70
C ASN A 225 11.80 -6.05 -18.94
N ASP A 226 12.64 -6.09 -19.98
CA ASP A 226 12.37 -6.82 -21.22
C ASP A 226 12.40 -8.34 -21.01
N GLU A 227 13.33 -8.85 -20.19
CA GLU A 227 13.38 -10.27 -19.83
C GLU A 227 12.18 -10.72 -18.98
N ILE A 228 11.65 -9.83 -18.13
CA ILE A 228 10.42 -10.12 -17.36
C ILE A 228 9.20 -10.11 -18.29
N VAL A 229 9.11 -9.15 -19.22
CA VAL A 229 8.04 -9.12 -20.23
C VAL A 229 8.11 -10.33 -21.15
N ALA A 230 9.31 -10.79 -21.52
CA ALA A 230 9.51 -11.98 -22.34
C ALA A 230 8.99 -13.28 -21.72
N ARG A 231 8.63 -13.29 -20.42
CA ARG A 231 7.95 -14.43 -19.78
C ARG A 231 6.52 -14.60 -20.30
N LEU A 232 5.85 -13.49 -20.66
CA LEU A 232 4.47 -13.51 -21.17
C LEU A 232 4.40 -13.28 -22.69
N PHE A 233 5.42 -12.65 -23.29
CA PHE A 233 5.41 -12.28 -24.71
C PHE A 233 6.55 -12.97 -25.46
N THR A 234 6.27 -13.57 -26.61
CA THR A 234 7.31 -14.06 -27.54
C THR A 234 7.96 -12.90 -28.29
N SER A 235 7.23 -11.82 -28.54
CA SER A 235 7.74 -10.53 -29.04
C SER A 235 6.83 -9.38 -28.61
N THR A 236 7.40 -8.18 -28.48
CA THR A 236 6.63 -6.94 -28.29
C THR A 236 6.66 -6.02 -29.51
N GLU A 237 7.30 -6.47 -30.60
CA GLU A 237 7.39 -5.73 -31.83
C GLU A 237 6.01 -5.54 -32.47
N GLY A 238 5.71 -4.30 -32.88
CA GLY A 238 4.43 -3.96 -33.51
C GLY A 238 3.24 -3.87 -32.55
N LEU A 239 3.43 -3.93 -31.23
CA LEU A 239 2.39 -3.63 -30.24
C LEU A 239 2.23 -2.12 -30.03
N SER A 240 1.04 -1.69 -29.60
CA SER A 240 0.72 -0.27 -29.40
C SER A 240 1.40 0.40 -28.20
N ARG A 241 2.13 -0.36 -27.38
CA ARG A 241 2.85 0.11 -26.18
C ARG A 241 4.25 -0.50 -26.11
N SER A 242 5.20 0.29 -25.60
CA SER A 242 6.57 -0.17 -25.40
C SER A 242 6.67 -1.21 -24.31
N SER A 243 7.66 -2.10 -24.40
CA SER A 243 7.97 -3.10 -23.35
C SER A 243 8.07 -2.47 -21.95
N ARG A 244 8.69 -1.28 -21.83
CA ARG A 244 8.74 -0.52 -20.56
C ARG A 244 7.34 -0.23 -19.99
N ARG A 245 6.38 0.15 -20.84
CA ARG A 245 5.00 0.43 -20.40
C ARG A 245 4.26 -0.86 -20.03
N ILE A 246 4.46 -1.94 -20.79
CA ILE A 246 3.92 -3.27 -20.49
C ILE A 246 4.39 -3.72 -19.11
N TYR A 247 5.71 -3.71 -18.88
CA TYR A 247 6.31 -4.02 -17.58
C TYR A 247 5.70 -3.19 -16.46
N SER A 248 5.59 -1.87 -16.65
CA SER A 248 5.02 -0.97 -15.63
C SER A 248 3.57 -1.32 -15.30
N ASN A 249 2.76 -1.67 -16.30
CA ASN A 249 1.36 -2.03 -16.08
C ASN A 249 1.25 -3.40 -15.39
N LEU A 250 2.03 -4.40 -15.81
CA LEU A 250 2.08 -5.70 -15.13
C LEU A 250 2.50 -5.56 -13.67
N LYS A 251 3.50 -4.70 -13.39
CA LYS A 251 3.93 -4.42 -12.01
C LYS A 251 2.82 -3.78 -11.19
N ASN A 252 2.18 -2.73 -11.71
CA ASN A 252 1.11 -2.01 -11.02
C ASN A 252 -0.11 -2.91 -10.77
N LEU A 253 -0.43 -3.80 -11.72
CA LEU A 253 -1.44 -4.82 -11.50
C LEU A 253 -1.00 -5.74 -10.37
N TYR A 254 0.19 -6.35 -10.49
CA TYR A 254 0.75 -7.29 -9.52
C TYR A 254 0.72 -6.77 -8.08
N THR A 255 1.19 -5.55 -7.84
CA THR A 255 1.21 -4.96 -6.50
C THR A 255 -0.17 -4.66 -5.94
N SER A 256 -1.18 -4.51 -6.81
CA SER A 256 -2.57 -4.25 -6.42
C SER A 256 -3.40 -5.51 -6.15
N LEU A 257 -3.02 -6.66 -6.71
CA LEU A 257 -3.77 -7.92 -6.61
C LEU A 257 -4.09 -8.35 -5.17
N PRO A 258 -3.19 -8.21 -4.17
CA PRO A 258 -3.51 -8.60 -2.80
C PRO A 258 -4.61 -7.76 -2.15
N SER A 259 -4.84 -6.54 -2.64
CA SER A 259 -5.93 -5.72 -2.14
C SER A 259 -7.30 -6.15 -2.67
N ILE A 260 -7.33 -7.00 -3.69
CA ILE A 260 -8.57 -7.42 -4.37
C ILE A 260 -8.77 -8.94 -4.40
N GLY A 261 -7.85 -9.72 -3.82
CA GLY A 261 -7.99 -11.18 -3.65
C GLY A 261 -7.75 -12.00 -4.92
N HIS A 262 -6.86 -11.53 -5.79
CA HIS A 262 -6.50 -12.17 -7.07
C HIS A 262 -4.98 -12.35 -7.23
N GLU A 263 -4.24 -12.59 -6.13
CA GLU A 263 -2.77 -12.70 -6.15
C GLU A 263 -2.25 -13.78 -7.11
N GLU A 264 -3.04 -14.81 -7.36
CA GLU A 264 -2.70 -15.93 -8.25
C GLU A 264 -2.59 -15.53 -9.71
N LEU A 265 -3.22 -14.43 -10.14
CA LEU A 265 -3.28 -14.00 -11.54
C LEU A 265 -1.89 -13.77 -12.15
N LEU A 266 -0.95 -13.27 -11.35
CA LEU A 266 0.43 -13.00 -11.77
C LEU A 266 1.44 -13.72 -10.88
N GLN A 267 1.01 -14.80 -10.22
CA GLN A 267 1.88 -15.59 -9.35
C GLN A 267 3.07 -16.14 -10.14
N GLY A 268 4.28 -15.92 -9.62
CA GLY A 268 5.52 -16.37 -10.23
C GLY A 268 6.02 -15.50 -11.39
N LEU A 269 5.27 -14.47 -11.82
CA LEU A 269 5.77 -13.56 -12.86
C LEU A 269 7.01 -12.80 -12.38
N PHE A 270 7.02 -12.34 -11.13
CA PHE A 270 8.13 -11.60 -10.54
C PHE A 270 8.86 -12.43 -9.49
N LYS A 271 10.19 -12.42 -9.54
CA LYS A 271 11.02 -12.97 -8.47
C LYS A 271 11.22 -11.94 -7.34
N PRO A 272 11.39 -12.36 -6.08
CA PRO A 272 11.59 -11.42 -4.98
C PRO A 272 12.77 -10.46 -5.18
N GLU A 273 13.86 -10.92 -5.79
CA GLU A 273 15.04 -10.10 -6.09
C GLU A 273 14.74 -9.01 -7.12
N GLU A 274 13.90 -9.33 -8.12
CA GLU A 274 13.46 -8.38 -9.15
C GLU A 274 12.55 -7.31 -8.56
N LEU A 275 11.68 -7.70 -7.62
CA LEU A 275 10.83 -6.78 -6.87
C LEU A 275 11.65 -5.88 -5.93
N TYR A 276 12.64 -6.44 -5.23
CA TYR A 276 13.59 -5.68 -4.39
C TYR A 276 14.36 -4.65 -5.22
N ALA A 277 14.96 -5.08 -6.35
CA ALA A 277 15.73 -4.20 -7.21
C ALA A 277 14.88 -3.08 -7.82
N ASN A 278 13.60 -3.34 -8.11
CA ASN A 278 12.67 -2.31 -8.55
C ASN A 278 12.32 -1.32 -7.41
N TRP A 279 12.04 -1.84 -6.21
CA TRP A 279 11.73 -1.04 -5.04
C TRP A 279 12.86 -0.08 -4.68
N GLU A 280 14.11 -0.56 -4.68
CA GLU A 280 15.31 0.24 -4.40
C GLU A 280 15.54 1.36 -5.43
N ARG A 281 15.16 1.15 -6.70
CA ARG A 281 15.25 2.20 -7.74
C ARG A 281 14.17 3.27 -7.62
N THR A 282 13.10 3.02 -6.86
CA THR A 282 11.90 3.87 -6.84
C THR A 282 11.61 4.51 -5.49
N ASN A 283 12.43 4.22 -4.46
CA ASN A 283 12.36 4.77 -3.11
C ASN A 283 13.76 5.17 -2.64
#